data_AF-C1CW58-F1
#
_entry.id   AF-C1CW58-F1
#
_cell.length_a   1.000
_cell.length_b   1.000
_cell.length_c   1.000
_cell.angle_alpha   90.00
_cell.angle_beta   90.00
_cell.angle_gamma   90.00
#
_symmetry.space_group_name_H-M   'P 1'
#
loop_
_entity.id
_entity.type
_entity.pdbx_description
1 polymer ?
#
loop_
_entity_poly.entity_id
_entity_poly.type
_entity_poly.pdbx_seq_one_letter_code
_entity_poly.pdbx_strand_id
1 'polypeptide(L)'
;MPDVRWPEGLTDQTPLPYGLWKIMTHVDGVRDSVQVARMADVSDADVLAAVQQSQQWIERATAQQRPVSAALEAELTKILVSVVGPMATLMMDDAMEDLGEGATLTAVLSALANELDPSQMDAFVRQVRAKGFL
;
A
#
# COMPACT_ATOMS: atom_id res chain seq x y z
N MET A 1 -11.73 -10.56 29.10
CA MET A 1 -11.38 -10.94 27.72
C MET A 1 -10.63 -9.75 27.11
N PRO A 2 -9.73 -9.94 26.14
CA PRO A 2 -8.98 -8.81 25.60
C PRO A 2 -9.91 -7.86 24.83
N ASP A 3 -9.85 -6.58 25.13
CA ASP A 3 -10.56 -5.54 24.39
C ASP A 3 -9.98 -5.45 22.97
N VAL A 4 -10.85 -5.35 21.96
CA VAL A 4 -10.41 -5.11 20.58
C VAL A 4 -10.39 -3.62 20.35
N ARG A 5 -9.19 -3.10 20.08
CA ARG A 5 -9.00 -1.67 19.83
C ARG A 5 -8.87 -1.41 18.33
N TRP A 6 -9.39 -0.25 17.95
CA TRP A 6 -9.16 0.28 16.61
C TRP A 6 -7.65 0.49 16.40
N PRO A 7 -7.07 -0.02 15.30
CA PRO A 7 -5.64 0.12 15.05
C PRO A 7 -5.30 1.58 14.74
N GLU A 8 -4.24 2.09 15.38
CA GLU A 8 -3.74 3.44 15.13
C GLU A 8 -3.29 3.58 13.67
N GLY A 9 -3.71 4.67 13.01
CA GLY A 9 -3.37 4.96 11.61
C GLY A 9 -4.36 4.41 10.58
N LEU A 10 -5.37 3.64 10.99
CA LEU A 10 -6.44 3.25 10.07
C LEU A 10 -7.38 4.42 9.81
N THR A 11 -7.44 4.86 8.55
CA THR A 11 -8.29 5.95 8.07
C THR A 11 -9.23 5.48 6.97
N ASP A 12 -10.27 6.25 6.67
CA ASP A 12 -11.19 5.98 5.55
C ASP A 12 -10.49 5.96 4.18
N GLN A 13 -9.28 6.51 4.09
CA GLN A 13 -8.44 6.48 2.88
C GLN A 13 -7.56 5.23 2.78
N THR A 14 -7.54 4.38 3.81
CA THR A 14 -6.78 3.12 3.78
C THR A 14 -7.53 2.09 2.92
N PRO A 15 -6.94 1.58 1.84
CA PRO A 15 -7.60 0.62 0.96
C PRO A 15 -7.66 -0.76 1.63
N LEU A 16 -8.66 -0.98 2.49
CA LEU A 16 -8.95 -2.28 3.07
C LEU A 16 -9.94 -3.07 2.18
N PRO A 17 -9.83 -4.40 2.12
CA PRO A 17 -10.86 -5.25 1.54
C PRO A 17 -12.21 -5.08 2.26
N TYR A 18 -13.32 -5.16 1.52
CA TYR A 18 -14.68 -4.95 2.05
C TYR A 18 -15.00 -5.80 3.29
N GLY A 19 -14.60 -7.09 3.28
CA GLY A 19 -14.82 -7.98 4.43
C GLY A 19 -14.10 -7.52 5.70
N LEU A 20 -12.92 -6.92 5.54
CA LEU A 20 -12.14 -6.34 6.63
C LEU A 20 -12.80 -5.06 7.14
N TRP A 21 -13.21 -4.17 6.22
CA TRP A 21 -13.96 -2.94 6.55
C TRP A 21 -15.23 -3.23 7.35
N LYS A 22 -16.00 -4.25 6.96
CA LYS A 22 -17.24 -4.64 7.65
C LYS A 22 -16.97 -4.99 9.12
N ILE A 23 -15.91 -5.75 9.40
CA ILE A 23 -15.54 -6.14 10.76
C ILE A 23 -15.02 -4.93 11.54
N MET A 24 -14.13 -4.14 10.92
CA MET A 24 -13.51 -2.98 11.56
C MET A 24 -14.55 -1.94 11.98
N THR A 25 -15.58 -1.64 11.19
CA THR A 25 -16.66 -0.68 11.53
C THR A 25 -17.35 -0.97 12.88
N HIS A 26 -17.29 -2.21 13.38
CA HIS A 26 -17.87 -2.57 14.67
C HIS A 26 -16.89 -2.45 15.85
N VAL A 27 -15.60 -2.28 15.59
CA VAL A 27 -14.53 -2.07 16.58
C VAL A 27 -14.50 -0.60 16.99
N ASP A 28 -14.96 -0.29 18.19
CA ASP A 28 -15.00 1.07 18.74
C ASP A 28 -14.11 1.26 19.98
N GLY A 29 -13.31 0.24 20.33
CA GLY A 29 -12.44 0.25 21.51
C GLY A 29 -13.17 0.07 22.85
N VAL A 30 -14.49 -0.11 22.83
CA VAL A 30 -15.32 -0.37 24.02
C VAL A 30 -15.82 -1.82 24.04
N ARG A 31 -16.06 -2.41 22.87
CA ARG A 31 -16.56 -3.78 22.73
C ARG A 31 -15.42 -4.81 22.75
N ASP A 32 -15.70 -5.94 23.38
CA ASP A 32 -14.82 -7.12 23.30
C ASP A 32 -14.96 -7.84 21.94
N SER A 33 -14.00 -8.72 21.65
CA SER A 33 -13.92 -9.44 20.39
C SER A 33 -15.14 -10.31 20.10
N VAL A 34 -15.77 -10.86 21.13
CA VAL A 34 -16.96 -11.72 21.04
C VAL A 34 -18.20 -10.91 20.67
N GLN A 35 -18.35 -9.70 21.20
CA GLN A 35 -19.43 -8.79 20.84
C GLN A 35 -19.31 -8.32 19.40
N VAL A 36 -18.10 -7.95 18.97
CA VAL A 36 -17.81 -7.56 17.57
C VAL A 36 -18.12 -8.72 16.62
N ALA A 37 -17.71 -9.94 16.97
CA ALA A 37 -17.94 -11.15 16.19
C ALA A 37 -19.44 -11.40 15.93
N ARG A 38 -20.28 -11.25 16.97
CA ARG A 38 -21.74 -11.38 16.84
C ARG A 38 -22.37 -10.31 15.95
N MET A 39 -21.85 -9.09 15.99
CA MET A 39 -22.38 -7.97 15.18
C MET A 39 -21.98 -8.10 13.71
N ALA A 40 -20.77 -8.57 13.45
CA ALA A 40 -20.24 -8.77 12.09
C ALA A 40 -20.67 -10.09 11.45
N ASP A 41 -21.30 -10.99 12.23
CA ASP A 41 -21.67 -12.36 11.86
C ASP A 41 -20.45 -13.22 11.47
N VAL A 42 -19.41 -13.17 12.31
CA VAL A 42 -18.13 -13.89 12.12
C VAL A 42 -17.69 -14.54 13.43
N SER A 43 -16.60 -15.32 13.40
CA SER A 43 -16.04 -15.89 14.63
C SER A 43 -15.15 -14.90 15.38
N ASP A 44 -14.94 -15.16 16.68
CA ASP A 44 -13.99 -14.40 17.52
C ASP A 44 -12.56 -14.41 16.95
N ALA A 45 -12.16 -15.55 16.38
CA ALA A 45 -10.87 -15.70 15.70
C ALA A 45 -10.75 -14.80 14.46
N ASP A 46 -11.85 -14.62 13.71
CA ASP A 46 -11.87 -13.76 12.52
C ASP A 46 -11.72 -12.28 12.88
N VAL A 47 -12.26 -11.85 14.03
CA VAL A 47 -12.11 -10.48 14.52
C VAL A 47 -10.64 -10.19 14.86
N LEU A 48 -9.98 -11.10 15.58
CA LEU A 48 -8.57 -10.96 15.93
C LEU A 48 -7.68 -10.99 14.67
N ALA A 49 -7.98 -11.87 13.71
CA ALA A 49 -7.29 -11.93 12.43
C ALA A 49 -7.49 -10.65 11.61
N ALA A 50 -8.69 -10.07 11.62
CA ALA A 50 -9.00 -8.84 10.90
C ALA A 50 -8.20 -7.64 11.46
N VAL A 51 -8.07 -7.55 12.79
CA VAL A 51 -7.25 -6.52 13.44
C VAL A 51 -5.78 -6.67 13.06
N GLN A 52 -5.21 -7.87 13.14
CA GLN A 52 -3.82 -8.11 12.71
C GLN A 52 -3.60 -7.80 11.22
N GLN A 53 -4.54 -8.19 10.36
CA GLN A 53 -4.46 -7.91 8.93
C GLN A 53 -4.53 -6.40 8.65
N SER A 54 -5.41 -5.68 9.35
CA SER A 54 -5.55 -4.23 9.19
C SER A 54 -4.25 -3.49 9.50
N GLN A 55 -3.48 -3.95 10.50
CA GLN A 55 -2.14 -3.42 10.80
C GLN A 55 -1.21 -3.50 9.59
N GLN A 56 -1.19 -4.65 8.90
CA GLN A 56 -0.37 -4.85 7.70
C GLN A 56 -0.82 -3.96 6.54
N TRP A 57 -2.13 -3.69 6.42
CA TRP A 57 -2.67 -2.76 5.43
C TRP A 57 -2.31 -1.31 5.74
N ILE A 58 -2.31 -0.91 7.01
CA ILE A 58 -1.87 0.42 7.46
C ILE A 58 -0.39 0.61 7.19
N GLU A 59 0.45 -0.38 7.51
CA GLU A 59 1.89 -0.33 7.24
C GLU A 59 2.17 -0.21 5.74
N ARG A 60 1.43 -0.97 4.91
CA ARG A 60 1.53 -0.87 3.44
C ARG A 60 1.05 0.47 2.91
N ALA A 61 -0.12 0.94 3.33
CA ALA A 61 -0.66 2.24 2.91
C ALA A 61 0.27 3.38 3.34
N THR A 62 0.82 3.31 4.54
CA THR A 62 1.80 4.30 5.06
C THR A 62 3.10 4.25 4.27
N ALA A 63 3.64 3.07 3.97
CA ALA A 63 4.84 2.93 3.15
C ALA A 63 4.62 3.44 1.71
N GLN A 64 3.43 3.21 1.17
CA GLN A 64 3.01 3.64 -0.16
C GLN A 64 2.73 5.14 -0.28
N GLN A 65 2.42 5.81 0.83
CA GLN A 65 2.21 7.25 0.94
C GLN A 65 3.49 8.01 1.35
N ARG A 66 4.62 7.31 1.59
CA ARG A 66 5.89 8.00 1.85
C ARG A 66 6.37 8.71 0.59
N PRO A 67 6.87 9.95 0.72
CA PRO A 67 7.55 10.64 -0.36
C PRO A 67 8.70 9.79 -0.89
N VAL A 68 8.87 9.76 -2.21
CA VAL A 68 10.02 9.15 -2.84
C VAL A 68 11.27 9.95 -2.47
N SER A 69 12.16 9.33 -1.70
CA SER A 69 13.49 9.91 -1.43
C SER A 69 14.36 9.83 -2.68
N ALA A 70 15.33 10.73 -2.83
CA ALA A 70 16.29 10.70 -3.93
C ALA A 70 17.04 9.34 -4.05
N ALA A 71 17.25 8.63 -2.94
CA ALA A 71 17.84 7.29 -2.96
C ALA A 71 16.90 6.23 -3.56
N LEU A 72 15.60 6.34 -3.26
CA LEU A 72 14.57 5.46 -3.82
C LEU A 72 14.36 5.76 -5.31
N GLU A 73 14.31 7.04 -5.68
CA GLU A 73 14.25 7.49 -7.08
C GLU A 73 15.40 6.90 -7.88
N ALA A 74 16.65 7.06 -7.43
CA ALA A 74 17.82 6.51 -8.12
C ALA A 74 17.78 4.98 -8.28
N GLU A 75 17.23 4.25 -7.31
CA GLU A 75 17.04 2.80 -7.43
C GLU A 75 15.93 2.45 -8.42
N LEU A 76 14.79 3.15 -8.39
CA LEU A 76 13.70 2.96 -9.34
C LEU A 76 14.16 3.26 -10.77
N THR A 77 14.94 4.33 -10.99
CA THR A 77 15.54 4.65 -12.28
C THR A 77 16.44 3.53 -12.77
N LYS A 78 17.30 2.95 -11.92
CA LYS A 78 18.14 1.80 -12.31
C LYS A 78 17.31 0.59 -12.73
N ILE A 79 16.25 0.30 -11.98
CA ILE A 79 15.34 -0.81 -12.30
C ILE A 79 14.66 -0.53 -13.65
N LEU A 80 14.15 0.69 -13.85
CA LEU A 80 13.48 1.10 -15.08
C LEU A 80 14.44 1.04 -16.28
N VAL A 81 15.68 1.49 -16.14
CA VAL A 81 16.74 1.38 -17.17
C VAL A 81 16.97 -0.07 -17.58
N SER A 82 16.88 -1.02 -16.65
CA SER A 82 17.04 -2.44 -16.99
C SER A 82 15.89 -3.01 -17.84
N VAL A 83 14.74 -2.35 -17.83
CA VAL A 83 13.52 -2.80 -18.51
C VAL A 83 13.33 -2.10 -19.86
N VAL A 84 13.48 -0.77 -19.90
CA VAL A 84 13.21 0.05 -21.09
C VAL A 84 14.44 0.74 -21.68
N GLY A 85 15.61 0.50 -21.10
CA GLY A 85 16.87 1.07 -21.57
C GLY A 85 17.07 2.53 -21.13
N PRO A 86 17.99 3.27 -21.76
CA PRO A 86 18.43 4.59 -21.30
C PRO A 86 17.33 5.66 -21.23
N MET A 87 16.22 5.47 -21.97
CA MET A 87 15.10 6.41 -21.97
C MET A 87 14.38 6.46 -20.61
N ALA A 88 14.57 5.43 -19.77
CA ALA A 88 14.03 5.36 -18.41
C ALA A 88 14.37 6.58 -17.54
N THR A 89 15.55 7.20 -17.74
CA THR A 89 15.92 8.38 -16.96
C THR A 89 14.99 9.55 -17.24
N LEU A 90 14.70 9.80 -18.53
CA LEU A 90 13.76 10.86 -18.92
C LEU A 90 12.33 10.56 -18.45
N MET A 91 11.89 9.31 -18.56
CA MET A 91 10.57 8.91 -18.05
C MET A 91 10.42 9.12 -16.54
N MET A 92 11.48 8.85 -15.77
CA MET A 92 11.47 9.11 -14.33
C MET A 92 11.49 10.62 -14.04
N ASP A 93 12.33 11.37 -14.74
CA ASP A 93 12.43 12.82 -14.58
C ASP A 93 11.08 13.49 -14.88
N ASP A 94 10.45 13.14 -16.01
CA ASP A 94 9.13 13.62 -16.42
C ASP A 94 8.06 13.25 -15.38
N ALA A 95 8.03 11.98 -14.92
CA ALA A 95 7.08 11.53 -13.91
C ALA A 95 7.25 12.26 -12.56
N MET A 96 8.49 12.53 -12.15
CA MET A 96 8.78 13.25 -10.91
C MET A 96 8.46 14.74 -11.02
N GLU A 97 8.69 15.35 -12.18
CA GLU A 97 8.32 16.74 -12.48
C GLU A 97 6.79 16.92 -12.46
N ASP A 98 6.05 16.00 -13.11
CA ASP A 98 4.59 16.02 -13.17
C ASP A 98 3.94 15.81 -11.79
N LEU A 99 4.53 14.96 -10.95
CA LEU A 99 4.01 14.65 -9.61
C LEU A 99 4.39 15.71 -8.56
N GLY A 100 5.48 16.44 -8.78
CA GLY A 100 5.95 17.53 -7.92
C GLY A 100 6.44 17.09 -6.53
N GLU A 101 6.58 18.08 -5.64
CA GLU A 101 7.07 17.83 -4.27
C GLU A 101 6.10 16.94 -3.48
N GLY A 102 6.60 15.79 -3.02
CA GLY A 102 5.80 14.82 -2.27
C GLY A 102 5.26 13.66 -3.11
N ALA A 103 5.74 13.50 -4.36
CA ALA A 103 5.51 12.30 -5.16
C ALA A 103 5.69 11.03 -4.30
N THR A 104 4.62 10.23 -4.21
CA THR A 104 4.64 8.99 -3.45
C THR A 104 5.01 7.83 -4.36
N LEU A 105 5.52 6.73 -3.78
CA LEU A 105 5.89 5.55 -4.57
C LEU A 105 4.72 5.07 -5.45
N THR A 106 3.49 5.07 -4.91
CA THR A 106 2.30 4.64 -5.66
C THR A 106 1.99 5.59 -6.82
N ALA A 107 2.18 6.88 -6.64
CA ALA A 107 1.97 7.88 -7.69
C ALA A 107 2.99 7.71 -8.82
N VAL A 108 4.27 7.49 -8.49
CA VAL A 108 5.33 7.22 -9.48
C VAL A 108 5.05 5.93 -10.25
N LEU A 109 4.70 4.84 -9.56
CA LEU A 109 4.33 3.58 -10.21
C LEU A 109 3.13 3.73 -11.15
N SER A 110 2.16 4.55 -10.77
CA SER A 110 0.97 4.81 -11.59
C SER A 110 1.27 5.69 -12.80
N ALA A 111 2.15 6.69 -12.66
CA ALA A 111 2.61 7.51 -13.77
C ALA A 111 3.34 6.65 -14.81
N LEU A 112 4.30 5.84 -14.36
CA LEU A 112 5.04 4.91 -15.21
C LEU A 112 4.13 3.84 -15.85
N ALA A 113 3.00 3.48 -15.23
CA ALA A 113 2.04 2.55 -15.79
C ALA A 113 1.32 3.05 -17.05
N ASN A 114 1.24 4.35 -17.23
CA ASN A 114 0.65 4.92 -18.44
C ASN A 114 1.64 4.99 -19.61
N GLU A 115 2.93 4.86 -19.34
CA GLU A 115 3.99 4.95 -20.35
C GLU A 115 4.61 3.61 -20.74
N LEU A 116 4.54 2.62 -19.84
CA LEU A 116 5.09 1.29 -20.06
C LEU A 116 4.09 0.35 -20.74
N ASP A 117 4.59 -0.44 -21.69
CA ASP A 117 3.83 -1.57 -22.22
C ASP A 117 3.56 -2.61 -21.11
N PRO A 118 2.49 -3.42 -21.19
CA PRO A 118 2.12 -4.38 -20.14
C PRO A 118 3.26 -5.34 -19.75
N SER A 119 4.07 -5.79 -20.72
CA SER A 119 5.20 -6.68 -20.48
C SER A 119 6.36 -6.00 -19.74
N GLN A 120 6.60 -4.73 -20.02
CA GLN A 120 7.61 -3.91 -19.35
C GLN A 120 7.16 -3.59 -17.92
N MET A 121 5.89 -3.26 -17.74
CA MET A 121 5.30 -3.04 -16.42
C MET A 121 5.42 -4.29 -15.52
N ASP A 122 5.07 -5.47 -16.05
CA ASP A 122 5.19 -6.73 -15.30
C ASP A 122 6.63 -7.06 -14.92
N ALA A 123 7.60 -6.72 -15.78
CA ALA A 123 9.02 -6.88 -15.49
C ALA A 123 9.49 -5.90 -14.41
N PHE A 124 9.06 -4.64 -14.51
CA PHE A 124 9.39 -3.56 -13.58
C PHE A 124 8.85 -3.85 -12.17
N VAL A 125 7.54 -4.12 -12.03
CA VAL A 125 6.90 -4.43 -10.74
C VAL A 125 7.54 -5.63 -10.05
N ARG A 126 7.90 -6.65 -10.83
CA ARG A 126 8.58 -7.85 -10.30
C ARG A 126 9.93 -7.50 -9.69
N GLN A 127 10.70 -6.62 -10.33
CA GLN A 127 12.00 -6.18 -9.80
C GLN A 127 11.86 -5.26 -8.59
N VAL A 128 10.87 -4.34 -8.61
CA VAL A 128 10.56 -3.47 -7.46
C VAL A 128 10.16 -4.30 -6.24
N ARG A 129 9.32 -5.33 -6.42
CA ARG A 129 8.96 -6.28 -5.35
C ARG A 129 10.17 -7.09 -4.87
N ALA A 130 11.04 -7.55 -5.77
CA ALA A 130 12.25 -8.28 -5.40
C ALA A 130 13.22 -7.46 -4.54
N LYS A 131 13.17 -6.12 -4.66
CA LYS A 131 13.95 -5.18 -3.84
C LYS A 131 13.28 -4.83 -2.50
N GLY A 132 12.03 -5.28 -2.28
CA GLY A 132 11.28 -5.03 -1.04
C GLY A 132 10.63 -3.65 -0.98
N PHE A 133 10.46 -2.97 -2.11
CA PHE A 133 9.76 -1.68 -2.17
C PHE A 133 8.24 -1.83 -2.32
N LEU A 134 7.76 -3.03 -2.71
CA LEU A 134 6.35 -3.41 -2.88
C LEU A 134 6.01 -4.71 -2.16
#